data_AF-A0A554JVV7-F1
#
_entry.id   AF-A0A554JVV7-F1
#
_cell.length_a   1.000
_cell.length_b   1.000
_cell.length_c   1.000
_cell.angle_alpha   90.00
_cell.angle_beta   90.00
_cell.angle_gamma   90.00
#
_symmetry.space_group_name_H-M   'P 1'
#
loop_
_entity.id
_entity.type
_entity.pdbx_description
1 polymer ?
#
loop_
_entity_poly.entity_id
_entity_poly.type
_entity_poly.pdbx_seq_one_letter_code
_entity_poly.pdbx_strand_id
1 'polypeptide(L)'
;MAPKEIITNIVGVGIICRAENPSEIFLEIKGDGYLVIAYRRHLCLIGGNWVGEVACNDENPTQTFLREFQEEISFDTAEDDPQERFALFGVTEKIRVGHDDPAPAPTKEDRNSLEHLKYQVRKNTIAYRDYLHIMPQEVIRRSDPSYARGDSKAIFSINLVWLDEKTWRILTGLQEKFKNLSNESLTCILSLDLIIEKNLKCMAGYDRVLQQFWRKCGFAKASDVPLDFEGVIMEERGIPLSSYDGYLERYEVVKKPVHLR
;
A
#
# COMPACT_ATOMS: atom_id res chain seq x y z
N MET A 1 -12.45 18.76 29.06
CA MET A 1 -11.82 18.31 27.80
C MET A 1 -12.84 17.45 27.07
N ALA A 2 -13.04 17.65 25.77
CA ALA A 2 -13.87 16.74 24.98
C ALA A 2 -13.23 15.34 24.98
N PRO A 3 -14.02 14.24 24.98
CA PRO A 3 -13.46 12.89 24.88
C PRO A 3 -12.68 12.73 23.56
N LYS A 4 -11.53 12.05 23.63
CA LYS A 4 -10.73 11.73 22.44
C LYS A 4 -11.48 10.72 21.57
N GLU A 5 -11.31 10.82 20.26
CA GLU A 5 -11.81 9.81 19.35
C GLU A 5 -11.00 8.52 19.50
N ILE A 6 -11.66 7.39 19.74
CA ILE A 6 -11.03 6.08 19.89
C ILE A 6 -10.74 5.50 18.50
N ILE A 7 -9.50 5.06 18.28
CA ILE A 7 -9.04 4.41 17.05
C ILE A 7 -8.30 3.10 17.40
N THR A 8 -8.34 2.13 16.51
CA THR A 8 -7.67 0.83 16.64
C THR A 8 -6.23 0.85 16.18
N ASN A 9 -5.84 1.78 15.29
CA ASN A 9 -4.47 1.87 14.77
C ASN A 9 -4.13 3.20 14.10
N ILE A 10 -2.83 3.44 13.89
CA ILE A 10 -2.27 4.46 12.98
C ILE A 10 -1.44 3.72 11.93
N VAL A 11 -1.61 4.08 10.66
CA VAL A 11 -1.02 3.39 9.51
C VAL A 11 -0.24 4.41 8.68
N GLY A 12 0.97 4.04 8.26
CA GLY A 12 1.80 4.82 7.34
C GLY A 12 1.96 4.09 6.01
N VAL A 13 1.40 4.62 4.93
CA VAL A 13 1.50 4.04 3.57
C VAL A 13 1.87 5.09 2.54
N GLY A 14 2.32 4.65 1.36
CA GLY A 14 2.76 5.52 0.27
C GLY A 14 2.04 5.28 -1.05
N ILE A 15 1.71 6.37 -1.74
CA ILE A 15 1.43 6.35 -3.18
C ILE A 15 2.74 6.69 -3.89
N ILE A 16 3.32 5.70 -4.57
CA ILE A 16 4.55 5.85 -5.32
C ILE A 16 4.18 5.93 -6.80
N CYS A 17 4.45 7.06 -7.44
CA CYS A 17 3.96 7.35 -8.78
C CYS A 17 5.07 7.89 -9.69
N ARG A 18 4.83 7.77 -11.00
CA ARG A 18 5.70 8.36 -12.02
C ARG A 18 5.45 9.86 -12.12
N ALA A 19 6.50 10.68 -11.97
CA ALA A 19 6.37 12.14 -11.97
C ALA A 19 5.77 12.71 -13.26
N GLU A 20 6.17 12.19 -14.41
CA GLU A 20 5.66 12.66 -15.71
C GLU A 20 4.24 12.18 -16.00
N ASN A 21 3.79 11.09 -15.36
CA ASN A 21 2.47 10.51 -15.58
C ASN A 21 1.93 9.84 -14.29
N PRO A 22 1.33 10.63 -13.37
CA PRO A 22 0.85 10.11 -12.09
C PRO A 22 -0.30 9.10 -12.18
N SER A 23 -0.81 8.80 -13.39
CA SER A 23 -1.74 7.69 -13.58
C SER A 23 -1.08 6.32 -13.40
N GLU A 24 0.25 6.24 -13.49
CA GLU A 24 1.02 5.02 -13.23
C GLU A 24 1.54 5.03 -11.78
N ILE A 25 1.21 3.97 -11.04
CA ILE A 25 1.57 3.81 -9.63
C ILE A 25 2.19 2.45 -9.35
N PHE A 26 3.11 2.41 -8.39
CA PHE A 26 3.72 1.21 -7.85
C PHE A 26 3.08 0.86 -6.50
N LEU A 27 2.64 -0.39 -6.37
CA LEU A 27 1.81 -0.87 -5.28
C LEU A 27 1.92 -2.38 -5.13
N GLU A 28 1.17 -2.94 -4.18
CA GLU A 28 1.11 -4.38 -3.91
C GLU A 28 -0.25 -5.00 -4.19
N ILE A 29 -0.27 -6.31 -4.35
CA ILE A 29 -1.46 -7.15 -4.33
C ILE A 29 -1.30 -8.15 -3.18
N LYS A 30 -2.29 -8.20 -2.30
CA LYS A 30 -2.28 -9.18 -1.21
C LYS A 30 -2.63 -10.57 -1.75
N GLY A 31 -1.74 -11.52 -1.59
CA GLY A 31 -1.91 -12.91 -2.04
C GLY A 31 -2.94 -13.69 -1.21
N ASP A 32 -3.19 -14.93 -1.60
CA ASP A 32 -4.15 -15.82 -0.92
C ASP A 32 -3.69 -16.25 0.48
N GLY A 33 -2.40 -16.11 0.80
CA GLY A 33 -1.86 -16.33 2.15
C GLY A 33 -2.21 -15.22 3.15
N TYR A 34 -2.78 -14.10 2.71
CA TYR A 34 -3.05 -12.97 3.60
C TYR A 34 -4.09 -13.31 4.67
N LEU A 35 -3.89 -12.81 5.89
CA LEU A 35 -4.62 -13.25 7.08
C LEU A 35 -6.10 -12.82 7.10
N VAL A 36 -6.43 -11.67 6.50
CA VAL A 36 -7.83 -11.21 6.38
C VAL A 36 -8.32 -11.61 5.00
N ILE A 37 -9.23 -12.60 4.94
CA ILE A 37 -9.68 -13.20 3.66
C ILE A 37 -10.29 -12.14 2.76
N ALA A 38 -11.03 -11.19 3.35
CA ALA A 38 -11.67 -10.09 2.64
C ALA A 38 -10.69 -9.23 1.82
N TYR A 39 -9.42 -9.12 2.25
CA TYR A 39 -8.41 -8.29 1.56
C TYR A 39 -7.53 -9.07 0.58
N ARG A 40 -7.69 -10.39 0.49
CA ARG A 40 -6.97 -11.19 -0.51
C ARG A 40 -7.35 -10.70 -1.90
N ARG A 41 -6.39 -10.71 -2.81
CA ARG A 41 -6.57 -10.34 -4.22
C ARG A 41 -6.92 -8.86 -4.47
N HIS A 42 -6.67 -8.01 -3.48
CA HIS A 42 -6.90 -6.57 -3.59
C HIS A 42 -5.59 -5.81 -3.72
N LEU A 43 -5.67 -4.68 -4.42
CA LEU A 43 -4.60 -3.70 -4.49
C LEU A 43 -4.39 -3.06 -3.11
N CYS A 44 -3.13 -2.89 -2.72
CA CYS A 44 -2.71 -2.33 -1.46
C CYS A 44 -1.59 -1.33 -1.68
N LEU A 45 -1.64 -0.20 -0.98
CA LEU A 45 -0.50 0.73 -0.91
C LEU A 45 0.61 0.10 -0.05
N ILE A 46 1.86 0.36 -0.41
CA ILE A 46 3.03 -0.13 0.34
C ILE A 46 3.15 0.65 1.66
N GLY A 47 3.48 -0.06 2.73
CA GLY A 47 3.64 0.48 4.08
C GLY A 47 2.94 -0.38 5.10
N GLY A 48 2.79 0.15 6.32
CA GLY A 48 2.47 -0.69 7.45
C GLY A 48 1.85 0.01 8.64
N ASN A 49 1.67 -0.80 9.67
CA ASN A 49 0.93 -0.46 10.86
C ASN A 49 1.89 0.01 11.96
N TRP A 50 1.52 1.06 12.69
CA TRP A 50 2.24 1.43 13.91
C TRP A 50 1.83 0.51 15.07
N VAL A 51 2.40 -0.70 15.11
CA VAL A 51 2.07 -1.74 16.10
C VAL A 51 3.32 -2.32 16.75
N GLY A 52 3.33 -2.44 18.08
CA GLY A 52 4.31 -3.23 18.83
C GLY A 52 5.64 -2.52 19.15
N GLU A 53 6.61 -3.29 19.66
CA GLU A 53 7.93 -2.78 20.08
C GLU A 53 8.77 -2.24 18.91
N VAL A 54 8.55 -2.69 17.67
CA VAL A 54 9.25 -2.16 16.48
C VAL A 54 8.83 -0.70 16.20
N ALA A 55 7.58 -0.37 16.50
CA ALA A 55 6.99 0.95 16.33
C ALA A 55 7.48 1.99 17.36
N CYS A 56 8.23 1.59 18.40
CA CYS A 56 8.77 2.52 19.39
C CYS A 56 9.91 3.39 18.84
N ASN A 57 10.52 2.98 17.73
CA ASN A 57 11.63 3.68 17.09
C ASN A 57 11.19 4.59 15.93
N ASP A 58 9.98 4.40 15.41
CA ASP A 58 9.43 5.27 14.36
C ASP A 58 8.95 6.57 14.99
N GLU A 59 9.46 7.71 14.53
CA GLU A 59 9.09 9.02 15.08
C GLU A 59 7.67 9.45 14.66
N ASN A 60 7.23 9.03 13.49
CA ASN A 60 5.95 9.41 12.87
C ASN A 60 5.54 8.42 11.76
N PRO A 61 4.31 8.52 11.22
CA PRO A 61 3.84 7.63 10.15
C PRO A 61 4.65 7.66 8.85
N THR A 62 5.39 8.75 8.58
CA THR A 62 6.30 8.78 7.42
C THR A 62 7.47 7.83 7.65
N GLN A 63 8.06 7.81 8.85
CA GLN A 63 9.13 6.88 9.19
C GLN A 63 8.65 5.43 9.15
N THR A 64 7.43 5.15 9.62
CA THR A 64 6.83 3.82 9.48
C THR A 64 6.74 3.41 8.00
N PHE A 65 6.16 4.22 7.13
CA PHE A 65 6.14 3.92 5.69
C PHE A 65 7.55 3.67 5.12
N LEU A 66 8.52 4.52 5.49
CA LEU A 66 9.89 4.39 4.98
C LEU A 66 10.57 3.12 5.46
N ARG A 67 10.43 2.75 6.75
CA ARG A 67 10.98 1.51 7.31
C ARG A 67 10.39 0.30 6.60
N GLU A 68 9.07 0.21 6.50
CA GLU A 68 8.38 -0.89 5.82
C GLU A 68 8.86 -0.99 4.37
N PHE A 69 8.94 0.14 3.63
CA PHE A 69 9.49 0.13 2.28
C PHE A 69 10.94 -0.37 2.20
N GLN A 70 11.79 -0.06 3.20
CA GLN A 70 13.16 -0.58 3.23
C GLN A 70 13.22 -2.08 3.50
N GLU A 71 12.37 -2.58 4.39
CA GLU A 71 12.33 -3.97 4.86
C GLU A 71 11.66 -4.89 3.83
N GLU A 72 10.53 -4.46 3.27
CA GLU A 72 9.71 -5.26 2.36
C GLU A 72 10.35 -5.35 0.98
N ILE A 73 10.80 -4.22 0.43
CA ILE A 73 11.27 -4.17 -0.95
C ILE A 73 12.65 -4.80 -1.06
N SER A 74 12.75 -6.01 -1.59
CA SER A 74 13.99 -6.78 -1.64
C SER A 74 13.97 -7.79 -2.80
N PHE A 75 15.09 -8.49 -2.99
CA PHE A 75 15.14 -9.66 -3.87
C PHE A 75 14.88 -10.97 -3.13
N ASP A 76 14.67 -10.90 -1.81
CA ASP A 76 14.40 -12.08 -0.99
C ASP A 76 12.92 -12.40 -1.13
N THR A 77 12.53 -13.01 -2.25
CA THR A 77 11.11 -13.30 -2.52
C THR A 77 10.57 -14.34 -1.54
N ALA A 78 9.37 -14.13 -0.99
CA ALA A 78 8.60 -15.24 -0.43
C ALA A 78 8.46 -16.35 -1.49
N GLU A 79 8.48 -17.62 -1.05
CA GLU A 79 8.54 -18.82 -1.90
C GLU A 79 7.43 -18.98 -2.97
N ASP A 80 6.46 -18.07 -3.03
CA ASP A 80 5.30 -18.15 -3.91
C ASP A 80 5.59 -17.63 -5.33
N ASP A 81 5.22 -18.41 -6.36
CA ASP A 81 5.30 -18.01 -7.78
C ASP A 81 4.40 -16.78 -8.07
N PRO A 82 4.97 -15.62 -8.42
CA PRO A 82 4.21 -14.42 -8.74
C PRO A 82 3.28 -14.58 -9.95
N GLN A 83 3.64 -15.41 -10.94
CA GLN A 83 2.92 -15.49 -12.22
C GLN A 83 1.61 -16.26 -12.11
N GLU A 84 1.60 -17.40 -11.41
CA GLU A 84 0.37 -18.15 -11.10
C GLU A 84 -0.64 -17.26 -10.37
N ARG A 85 -0.15 -16.39 -9.48
CA ARG A 85 -1.00 -15.43 -8.77
C ARG A 85 -1.49 -14.30 -9.67
N PHE A 86 -0.65 -13.71 -10.52
CA PHE A 86 -1.10 -12.70 -11.49
C PHE A 86 -2.12 -13.23 -12.51
N ALA A 87 -1.99 -14.48 -12.94
CA ALA A 87 -2.97 -15.17 -13.78
C ALA A 87 -4.31 -15.37 -13.07
N LEU A 88 -4.30 -15.67 -11.76
CA LEU A 88 -5.51 -15.74 -10.91
C LEU A 88 -6.23 -14.39 -10.73
N PHE A 89 -5.58 -13.27 -11.06
CA PHE A 89 -6.18 -11.93 -11.02
C PHE A 89 -6.78 -11.49 -12.37
N GLY A 90 -6.77 -12.33 -13.41
CA GLY A 90 -7.35 -11.99 -14.73
C GLY A 90 -6.57 -10.91 -15.50
N VAL A 91 -5.31 -10.69 -15.11
CA VAL A 91 -4.41 -9.70 -15.72
C VAL A 91 -3.28 -10.42 -16.45
N THR A 92 -3.62 -11.13 -17.52
CA THR A 92 -2.69 -12.01 -18.25
C THR A 92 -1.86 -11.33 -19.33
N GLU A 93 -2.18 -10.10 -19.75
CA GLU A 93 -1.62 -9.54 -21.00
C GLU A 93 -0.95 -8.17 -20.92
N LYS A 94 -1.10 -7.43 -19.81
CA LYS A 94 -0.63 -6.02 -19.70
C LYS A 94 0.20 -5.66 -18.47
N ILE A 95 0.32 -6.55 -17.48
CA ILE A 95 1.41 -6.45 -16.50
C ILE A 95 2.63 -7.06 -17.20
N ARG A 96 3.80 -6.43 -17.15
CA ARG A 96 5.04 -6.95 -17.74
C ARG A 96 5.53 -8.19 -16.96
N VAL A 97 4.74 -9.28 -17.01
CA VAL A 97 5.06 -10.60 -16.45
C VAL A 97 5.80 -11.35 -17.56
N GLY A 98 7.09 -11.07 -17.72
CA GLY A 98 7.92 -11.80 -18.69
C GLY A 98 7.99 -13.31 -18.41
N HIS A 99 8.27 -14.09 -19.44
CA HIS A 99 8.16 -15.55 -19.55
C HIS A 99 8.73 -16.43 -18.42
N ASP A 100 8.26 -17.69 -18.43
CA ASP A 100 8.45 -18.91 -17.62
C ASP A 100 9.85 -19.27 -17.07
N ASP A 101 10.86 -18.41 -17.23
CA ASP A 101 12.19 -18.68 -16.69
C ASP A 101 12.28 -18.21 -15.22
N PRO A 102 12.89 -19.00 -14.32
CA PRO A 102 13.17 -18.56 -12.96
C PRO A 102 13.94 -17.24 -13.00
N ALA A 103 13.52 -16.26 -12.19
CA ALA A 103 14.17 -14.97 -12.15
C ALA A 103 15.69 -15.16 -11.94
N PRO A 104 16.55 -14.50 -12.74
CA PRO A 104 17.98 -14.68 -12.63
C PRO A 104 18.45 -14.23 -11.24
N ALA A 105 19.53 -14.83 -10.74
CA ALA A 105 20.13 -14.38 -9.48
C ALA A 105 20.51 -12.87 -9.56
N PRO A 106 20.16 -12.04 -8.56
CA PRO A 106 20.45 -10.62 -8.61
C PRO A 106 21.95 -10.33 -8.64
N THR A 107 22.37 -9.54 -9.64
CA THR A 107 23.74 -9.07 -9.78
C THR A 107 24.05 -7.94 -8.80
N LYS A 108 25.33 -7.55 -8.68
CA LYS A 108 25.73 -6.37 -7.89
C LYS A 108 25.08 -5.08 -8.42
N GLU A 109 24.91 -4.96 -9.74
CA GLU A 109 24.28 -3.80 -10.35
C GLU A 109 22.78 -3.71 -10.04
N ASP A 110 22.09 -4.86 -10.02
CA ASP A 110 20.68 -4.94 -9.60
C ASP A 110 20.51 -4.47 -8.15
N ARG A 111 21.40 -4.94 -7.25
CA ARG A 111 21.42 -4.52 -5.84
C ARG A 111 21.69 -3.04 -5.69
N ASN A 112 22.67 -2.50 -6.41
CA ASN A 112 22.93 -1.06 -6.40
C ASN A 112 21.73 -0.25 -6.92
N SER A 113 21.04 -0.76 -7.94
CA SER A 113 19.85 -0.12 -8.51
C SER A 113 18.68 -0.12 -7.53
N LEU A 114 18.48 -1.23 -6.82
CA LEU A 114 17.47 -1.33 -5.78
C LEU A 114 17.76 -0.39 -4.60
N GLU A 115 19.01 -0.35 -4.13
CA GLU A 115 19.42 0.58 -3.07
C GLU A 115 19.30 2.04 -3.52
N HIS A 116 19.59 2.34 -4.79
CA HIS A 116 19.35 3.67 -5.35
C HIS A 116 17.85 4.02 -5.34
N LEU A 117 16.98 3.09 -5.76
CA LEU A 117 15.53 3.27 -5.72
C LEU A 117 15.05 3.54 -4.28
N LYS A 118 15.47 2.72 -3.32
CA LYS A 118 15.18 2.89 -1.88
C LYS A 118 15.60 4.26 -1.36
N TYR A 119 16.80 4.70 -1.73
CA TYR A 119 17.29 6.02 -1.39
C TYR A 119 16.43 7.14 -2.00
N GLN A 120 16.05 7.03 -3.28
CA GLN A 120 15.20 8.02 -3.94
C GLN A 120 13.80 8.08 -3.34
N VAL A 121 13.22 6.94 -2.98
CA VAL A 121 11.94 6.92 -2.26
C VAL A 121 12.09 7.69 -0.96
N ARG A 122 13.06 7.33 -0.12
CA ARG A 122 13.32 8.04 1.16
C ARG A 122 13.51 9.54 1.01
N LYS A 123 14.26 9.96 0.00
CA LYS A 123 14.59 11.37 -0.23
C LYS A 123 13.39 12.19 -0.72
N ASN A 124 12.52 11.59 -1.54
CA ASN A 124 11.43 12.31 -2.22
C ASN A 124 10.05 12.08 -1.57
N THR A 125 9.98 11.30 -0.48
CA THR A 125 8.74 11.11 0.28
C THR A 125 8.29 12.42 0.92
N ILE A 126 7.02 12.75 0.71
CA ILE A 126 6.34 13.85 1.39
C ILE A 126 5.10 13.34 2.11
N ALA A 127 4.89 13.80 3.34
CA ALA A 127 3.64 13.60 4.05
C ALA A 127 2.51 14.29 3.28
N TYR A 128 1.43 13.56 2.99
CA TYR A 128 0.35 14.07 2.17
C TYR A 128 -0.88 14.42 2.98
N ARG A 129 -1.64 13.42 3.43
CA ARG A 129 -2.91 13.61 4.14
C ARG A 129 -3.19 12.44 5.06
N ASP A 130 -3.80 12.76 6.19
CA ASP A 130 -4.45 11.78 7.05
C ASP A 130 -5.88 11.54 6.60
N TYR A 131 -6.30 10.28 6.70
CA TYR A 131 -7.69 9.88 6.54
C TYR A 131 -8.14 9.09 7.76
N LEU A 132 -9.32 9.39 8.27
CA LEU A 132 -10.00 8.49 9.18
C LEU A 132 -10.65 7.39 8.35
N HIS A 133 -10.10 6.19 8.49
CA HIS A 133 -10.65 4.94 7.96
C HIS A 133 -11.65 4.38 8.97
N ILE A 134 -12.87 4.07 8.52
CA ILE A 134 -13.83 3.27 9.28
C ILE A 134 -14.35 2.16 8.38
N MET A 135 -14.16 0.92 8.83
CA MET A 135 -14.71 -0.26 8.21
C MET A 135 -15.46 -1.08 9.26
N PRO A 136 -16.80 -1.09 9.21
CA PRO A 136 -17.59 -1.89 10.12
C PRO A 136 -17.31 -3.38 10.00
N GLN A 137 -17.39 -4.11 11.11
CA GLN A 137 -17.13 -5.55 11.16
C GLN A 137 -18.01 -6.32 10.18
N GLU A 138 -19.28 -5.94 10.05
CA GLU A 138 -20.23 -6.61 9.16
C GLU A 138 -19.83 -6.49 7.69
N VAL A 139 -19.11 -5.44 7.30
CA VAL A 139 -18.63 -5.25 5.94
C VAL A 139 -17.53 -6.27 5.63
N ILE A 140 -16.60 -6.49 6.57
CA ILE A 140 -15.54 -7.49 6.44
C ILE A 140 -16.15 -8.90 6.43
N ARG A 141 -17.11 -9.15 7.34
CA ARG A 141 -17.75 -10.48 7.50
C ARG A 141 -18.53 -10.98 6.29
N ARG A 142 -18.95 -10.09 5.38
CA ARG A 142 -19.57 -10.49 4.11
C ARG A 142 -18.63 -11.34 3.25
N SER A 143 -17.34 -11.04 3.28
CA SER A 143 -16.30 -11.72 2.51
C SER A 143 -15.40 -12.62 3.37
N ASP A 144 -15.37 -12.40 4.68
CA ASP A 144 -14.66 -13.21 5.66
C ASP A 144 -15.55 -13.52 6.88
N PRO A 145 -16.47 -14.50 6.80
CA PRO A 145 -17.40 -14.81 7.88
C PRO A 145 -16.73 -15.19 9.21
N SER A 146 -15.46 -15.63 9.16
CA SER A 146 -14.67 -15.99 10.34
C SER A 146 -14.06 -14.79 11.05
N TYR A 147 -14.14 -13.60 10.47
CA TYR A 147 -13.57 -12.38 11.03
C TYR A 147 -14.17 -12.06 12.40
N ALA A 148 -13.35 -12.20 13.44
CA ALA A 148 -13.77 -12.04 14.82
C ALA A 148 -13.42 -10.66 15.41
N ARG A 149 -12.55 -9.90 14.74
CA ARG A 149 -12.16 -8.56 15.21
C ARG A 149 -13.34 -7.61 14.98
N GLY A 150 -13.58 -6.69 15.91
CA GLY A 150 -14.64 -5.70 15.77
C GLY A 150 -14.38 -4.73 14.62
N ASP A 151 -15.07 -3.60 14.62
CA ASP A 151 -14.88 -2.56 13.61
C ASP A 151 -13.42 -2.12 13.52
N SER A 152 -12.95 -1.90 12.30
CA SER A 152 -11.65 -1.27 12.07
C SER A 152 -11.84 0.23 12.00
N LYS A 153 -11.16 0.97 12.89
CA LYS A 153 -11.20 2.43 12.90
C LYS A 153 -9.79 2.96 13.04
N ALA A 154 -9.19 3.47 11.98
CA ALA A 154 -7.75 3.78 11.97
C ALA A 154 -7.47 5.13 11.34
N ILE A 155 -6.33 5.71 11.68
CA ILE A 155 -5.78 6.84 10.91
C ILE A 155 -4.85 6.28 9.85
N PHE A 156 -5.16 6.57 8.60
CA PHE A 156 -4.30 6.24 7.46
C PHE A 156 -3.57 7.51 7.04
N SER A 157 -2.30 7.61 7.41
CA SER A 157 -1.39 8.67 6.97
C SER A 157 -0.81 8.28 5.62
N ILE A 158 -1.26 8.95 4.58
CA ILE A 158 -0.80 8.74 3.21
C ILE A 158 0.41 9.62 2.95
N ASN A 159 1.44 9.04 2.36
CA ASN A 159 2.62 9.72 1.85
C ASN A 159 2.59 9.71 0.32
N LEU A 160 3.20 10.71 -0.32
CA LEU A 160 3.41 10.72 -1.76
C LEU A 160 4.90 10.59 -2.07
N VAL A 161 5.19 9.83 -3.12
CA VAL A 161 6.53 9.73 -3.70
C VAL A 161 6.40 9.92 -5.20
N TRP A 162 7.01 10.99 -5.70
CA TRP A 162 7.07 11.30 -7.12
C TRP A 162 8.44 10.88 -7.64
N LEU A 163 8.49 9.76 -8.36
CA LEU A 163 9.75 9.27 -8.94
C LEU A 163 10.01 9.98 -10.26
N ASP A 164 11.20 10.58 -10.38
CA ASP A 164 11.66 11.11 -11.66
C ASP A 164 11.78 9.99 -12.70
N GLU A 165 11.85 10.37 -13.98
CA GLU A 165 11.79 9.39 -15.07
C GLU A 165 12.98 8.42 -15.06
N LYS A 166 14.14 8.87 -14.59
CA LYS A 166 15.32 8.01 -14.44
C LYS A 166 15.08 6.93 -13.39
N THR A 167 14.55 7.30 -12.22
CA THR A 167 14.27 6.40 -11.11
C THR A 167 13.09 5.48 -11.42
N TRP A 168 12.06 6.00 -12.10
CA TRP A 168 10.94 5.19 -12.56
C TRP A 168 11.40 4.08 -13.52
N ARG A 169 12.32 4.37 -14.45
CA ARG A 169 12.91 3.36 -15.34
C ARG A 169 13.71 2.29 -14.61
N ILE A 170 14.39 2.66 -13.52
CA ILE A 170 15.06 1.69 -12.65
C ILE A 170 14.02 0.74 -12.03
N LEU A 171 12.95 1.29 -11.46
CA LEU A 171 11.87 0.51 -10.88
C LEU A 171 11.22 -0.42 -11.91
N THR A 172 10.85 0.08 -13.09
CA THR A 172 10.25 -0.75 -14.16
C THR A 172 11.21 -1.83 -14.64
N GLY A 173 12.51 -1.52 -14.81
CA GLY A 173 13.51 -2.49 -15.23
C GLY A 173 13.73 -3.60 -14.21
N LEU A 174 13.77 -3.26 -12.92
CA LEU A 174 13.83 -4.24 -11.84
C LEU A 174 12.55 -5.09 -11.79
N GLN A 175 11.38 -4.47 -11.88
CA GLN A 175 10.08 -5.17 -11.90
C GLN A 175 9.98 -6.13 -13.09
N GLU A 176 10.43 -5.73 -14.27
CA GLU A 176 10.44 -6.57 -15.47
C GLU A 176 11.39 -7.75 -15.34
N LYS A 177 12.54 -7.55 -14.72
CA LYS A 177 13.55 -8.61 -14.57
C LYS A 177 13.17 -9.62 -13.50
N PHE A 178 12.69 -9.16 -12.35
CA PHE A 178 12.47 -10.00 -11.16
C PHE A 178 11.00 -10.32 -10.87
N LYS A 179 10.06 -9.66 -11.55
CA LYS A 179 8.59 -9.79 -11.42
C LYS A 179 8.01 -9.35 -10.10
N ASN A 180 8.67 -9.66 -9.00
CA ASN A 180 8.31 -9.23 -7.67
C ASN A 180 9.54 -8.64 -6.99
N LEU A 181 9.35 -7.50 -6.35
CA LEU A 181 10.35 -6.75 -5.60
C LEU A 181 10.00 -6.68 -4.11
N SER A 182 9.06 -7.49 -3.60
CA SER A 182 8.70 -7.54 -2.17
C SER A 182 8.83 -8.95 -1.61
N ASN A 183 9.25 -9.05 -0.37
CA ASN A 183 9.33 -10.31 0.38
C ASN A 183 8.01 -10.67 1.10
N GLU A 184 7.04 -9.75 1.19
CA GLU A 184 5.78 -9.97 1.92
C GLU A 184 4.56 -10.06 1.02
N SER A 185 4.58 -9.43 -0.15
CA SER A 185 3.43 -9.32 -1.04
C SER A 185 3.88 -9.25 -2.50
N LEU A 186 2.93 -9.35 -3.42
CA LEU A 186 3.22 -9.22 -4.84
C LEU A 186 3.22 -7.75 -5.22
N THR A 187 4.37 -7.23 -5.64
CA THR A 187 4.48 -5.87 -6.15
C THR A 187 4.08 -5.79 -7.61
N CYS A 188 3.52 -4.65 -8.02
CA CYS A 188 3.18 -4.40 -9.42
C CYS A 188 3.16 -2.89 -9.73
N ILE A 189 3.26 -2.59 -11.03
CA ILE A 189 3.08 -1.25 -11.58
C ILE A 189 1.81 -1.28 -12.41
N LEU A 190 0.84 -0.42 -12.07
CA LEU A 190 -0.46 -0.36 -12.73
C LEU A 190 -0.78 1.08 -13.15
N SER A 191 -1.45 1.21 -14.28
CA SER A 191 -2.05 2.48 -14.70
C SER A 191 -3.50 2.58 -14.23
N LEU A 192 -3.98 3.80 -14.05
CA LEU A 192 -5.39 4.12 -13.79
C LEU A 192 -6.33 3.42 -14.81
N ASP A 193 -5.97 3.44 -16.09
CA ASP A 193 -6.77 2.78 -17.14
C ASP A 193 -6.88 1.28 -16.90
N LEU A 194 -5.77 0.62 -16.58
CA LEU A 194 -5.74 -0.81 -16.36
C LEU A 194 -6.57 -1.20 -15.13
N ILE A 195 -6.49 -0.40 -14.06
CA ILE A 195 -7.28 -0.58 -12.84
C ILE A 195 -8.78 -0.52 -13.16
N ILE A 196 -9.22 0.44 -13.97
CA ILE A 196 -10.62 0.59 -14.40
C ILE A 196 -11.01 -0.56 -15.35
N GLU A 197 -10.23 -0.79 -16.41
CA GLU A 197 -10.49 -1.81 -17.45
C GLU A 197 -10.66 -3.21 -16.84
N LYS A 198 -9.83 -3.55 -15.86
CA LYS A 198 -9.82 -4.87 -15.21
C LYS A 198 -10.64 -4.91 -13.93
N ASN A 199 -11.32 -3.82 -13.57
CA ASN A 199 -12.13 -3.72 -12.37
C ASN A 199 -11.34 -4.12 -11.09
N LEU A 200 -10.10 -3.66 -10.98
CA LEU A 200 -9.21 -4.01 -9.87
C LEU A 200 -9.57 -3.21 -8.62
N LYS A 201 -9.90 -3.94 -7.56
CA LYS A 201 -10.37 -3.38 -6.30
C LYS A 201 -9.21 -3.15 -5.33
N CYS A 202 -9.32 -2.11 -4.53
CA CYS A 202 -8.34 -1.81 -3.48
C CYS A 202 -8.87 -2.24 -2.11
N MET A 203 -7.98 -2.67 -1.22
CA MET A 203 -8.36 -3.01 0.15
C MET A 203 -8.56 -1.75 1.01
N ALA A 204 -9.32 -1.90 2.10
CA ALA A 204 -9.42 -0.90 3.17
C ALA A 204 -9.76 0.53 2.69
N GLY A 205 -10.51 0.67 1.60
CA GLY A 205 -10.94 1.96 1.06
C GLY A 205 -9.85 2.78 0.35
N TYR A 206 -8.67 2.21 0.07
CA TYR A 206 -7.62 2.94 -0.68
C TYR A 206 -8.09 3.42 -2.05
N ASP A 207 -9.09 2.78 -2.65
CA ASP A 207 -9.75 3.24 -3.88
C ASP A 207 -10.23 4.69 -3.75
N ARG A 208 -10.90 5.06 -2.66
CA ARG A 208 -11.39 6.44 -2.40
C ARG A 208 -10.25 7.45 -2.31
N VAL A 209 -9.13 7.07 -1.70
CA VAL A 209 -7.93 7.92 -1.58
C VAL A 209 -7.28 8.11 -2.95
N LEU A 210 -7.11 7.02 -3.70
CA LEU A 210 -6.53 7.03 -5.03
C LEU A 210 -7.39 7.81 -6.02
N GLN A 211 -8.72 7.69 -5.96
CA GLN A 211 -9.64 8.54 -6.74
C GLN A 211 -9.37 10.02 -6.49
N GLN A 212 -9.27 10.43 -5.21
CA GLN A 212 -9.00 11.82 -4.85
C GLN A 212 -7.62 12.28 -5.34
N PHE A 213 -6.60 11.44 -5.18
CA PHE A 213 -5.24 11.71 -5.66
C PHE A 213 -5.23 11.95 -7.18
N TRP A 214 -5.77 11.03 -7.98
CA TRP A 214 -5.78 11.17 -9.44
C TRP A 214 -6.64 12.32 -9.93
N ARG A 215 -7.79 12.61 -9.29
CA ARG A 215 -8.58 13.81 -9.61
C ARG A 215 -7.77 15.08 -9.35
N LYS A 216 -7.05 15.16 -8.22
CA LYS A 216 -6.15 16.29 -7.92
C LYS A 216 -5.00 16.40 -8.93
N CYS A 217 -4.60 15.29 -9.58
CA CYS A 217 -3.63 15.27 -10.68
C CYS A 217 -4.25 15.55 -12.07
N GLY A 218 -5.56 15.84 -12.16
CA GLY A 218 -6.24 16.19 -13.41
C GLY A 218 -6.86 15.01 -14.19
N PHE A 219 -6.89 13.79 -13.63
CA PHE A 219 -7.51 12.64 -14.30
C PHE A 219 -9.00 12.51 -13.97
N ALA A 220 -9.87 13.00 -14.84
CA ALA A 220 -11.33 12.96 -14.63
C ALA A 220 -11.91 11.53 -14.50
N LYS A 221 -11.37 10.58 -15.27
CA LYS A 221 -11.76 9.15 -15.23
C LYS A 221 -11.44 8.45 -13.91
N ALA A 222 -10.74 9.11 -12.99
CA ALA A 222 -10.54 8.60 -11.63
C ALA A 222 -11.86 8.38 -10.88
N SER A 223 -12.98 8.94 -11.34
CA SER A 223 -14.30 8.60 -10.82
C SER A 223 -14.79 7.20 -11.16
N ASP A 224 -14.21 6.56 -12.17
CA ASP A 224 -14.58 5.22 -12.64
C ASP A 224 -13.79 4.10 -11.95
N VAL A 225 -12.85 4.43 -11.06
CA VAL A 225 -12.12 3.42 -10.26
C VAL A 225 -13.13 2.67 -9.39
N PRO A 226 -13.14 1.33 -9.43
CA PRO A 226 -14.11 0.56 -8.67
C PRO A 226 -13.90 0.75 -7.18
N LEU A 227 -14.97 1.14 -6.50
CA LEU A 227 -14.99 1.21 -5.05
C LEU A 227 -15.25 -0.20 -4.51
N ASP A 228 -14.40 -0.63 -3.58
CA ASP A 228 -14.68 -1.85 -2.85
C ASP A 228 -15.30 -1.57 -1.49
N PHE A 229 -16.04 -2.56 -0.99
CA PHE A 229 -16.76 -2.53 0.29
C PHE A 229 -17.71 -1.33 0.47
N GLU A 230 -18.99 -1.55 0.15
CA GLU A 230 -20.04 -0.61 0.54
C GLU A 230 -20.06 -0.44 2.07
N GLY A 231 -20.08 0.82 2.53
CA GLY A 231 -20.04 1.18 3.96
C GLY A 231 -18.65 1.53 4.51
N VAL A 232 -17.57 1.36 3.74
CA VAL A 232 -16.23 1.87 4.13
C VAL A 232 -16.18 3.39 3.99
N ILE A 233 -15.65 4.04 5.02
CA ILE A 233 -15.44 5.49 5.10
C ILE A 233 -13.93 5.79 5.04
N MET A 234 -13.56 6.77 4.21
CA MET A 234 -12.24 7.38 4.16
C MET A 234 -12.39 8.90 4.19
N GLU A 235 -12.38 9.48 5.38
CA GLU A 235 -12.61 10.92 5.61
C GLU A 235 -11.28 11.67 5.77
N GLU A 236 -10.98 12.66 4.92
CA GLU A 236 -9.75 13.46 5.03
C GLU A 236 -9.74 14.23 6.37
N ARG A 237 -8.69 14.02 7.19
CA ARG A 237 -8.48 14.63 8.51
C ARG A 237 -7.45 15.76 8.51
N GLY A 238 -6.87 16.06 7.34
CA GLY A 238 -5.93 17.15 7.12
C GLY A 238 -4.48 16.69 6.93
N ILE A 239 -3.54 17.57 7.27
CA ILE A 239 -2.10 17.29 7.16
C ILE A 239 -1.69 16.31 8.28
N PRO A 240 -0.86 15.29 7.97
CA PRO A 240 -0.35 14.37 8.99
C PRO A 240 0.39 15.09 10.12
N LEU A 241 0.20 14.62 11.35
CA LEU A 241 0.93 15.14 12.50
C LEU A 241 2.40 14.70 12.44
N SER A 242 3.30 15.56 12.94
CA SER A 242 4.74 15.38 12.84
C SER A 242 5.32 14.29 13.74
N SER A 243 4.53 13.79 14.71
CA SER A 243 4.95 12.75 15.65
C SER A 243 3.78 11.89 16.13
N TYR A 244 4.08 10.66 16.56
CA TYR A 244 3.09 9.80 17.22
C TYR A 244 2.54 10.38 18.52
N ASP A 245 3.35 11.12 19.28
CA ASP A 245 2.88 11.83 20.47
C ASP A 245 1.75 12.82 20.14
N GLY A 246 1.85 13.54 19.03
CA GLY A 246 0.78 14.41 18.55
C GLY A 246 -0.51 13.64 18.23
N TYR A 247 -0.41 12.44 17.68
CA TYR A 247 -1.58 11.58 17.49
C TYR A 247 -2.16 11.11 18.81
N LEU A 248 -1.32 10.70 19.77
CA LEU A 248 -1.76 10.26 21.10
C LEU A 248 -2.38 11.41 21.92
N GLU A 249 -2.04 12.67 21.64
CA GLU A 249 -2.72 13.84 22.19
C GLU A 249 -4.14 13.99 21.64
N ARG A 250 -4.38 13.65 20.37
CA ARG A 250 -5.66 13.82 19.68
C ARG A 250 -6.59 12.61 19.75
N TYR A 251 -6.03 11.40 19.75
CA TYR A 251 -6.75 10.14 19.64
C TYR A 251 -6.45 9.21 20.83
N GLU A 252 -7.41 8.36 21.16
CA GLU A 252 -7.19 7.23 22.05
C GLU A 252 -6.94 5.98 21.20
N VAL A 253 -5.69 5.52 21.14
CA VAL A 253 -5.33 4.31 20.38
C VAL A 253 -5.55 3.09 21.28
N VAL A 254 -6.45 2.20 20.88
CA VAL A 254 -6.73 0.95 21.61
C VAL A 254 -5.48 0.09 21.61
N LYS A 255 -4.77 0.04 22.75
CA LYS A 255 -3.63 -0.85 22.98
C LYS A 255 -4.11 -2.31 23.05
N LYS A 256 -4.35 -2.94 21.91
CA LYS A 256 -4.54 -4.40 21.83
C LYS A 256 -3.82 -4.98 20.61
N PRO A 257 -2.61 -5.51 20.78
CA PRO A 257 -2.15 -6.58 19.90
C PRO A 257 -2.77 -7.86 20.44
N VAL A 258 -3.95 -8.27 19.96
CA VAL A 258 -4.29 -9.69 20.09
C VAL A 258 -3.58 -10.38 18.93
N HIS A 259 -2.37 -10.82 19.26
CA HIS A 259 -1.46 -11.73 18.58
C HIS A 259 -1.94 -12.30 17.23
N LEU A 260 -1.15 -12.03 16.19
CA LEU A 260 -0.99 -12.95 15.06
C LEU A 260 0.48 -13.31 14.99
N ARG A 261 0.81 -14.47 15.57
CA ARG A 261 1.71 -15.40 14.89
C ARG A 261 0.81 -16.39 14.16
#